data_AF-B8B0S3-F1
#
_entry.id   AF-B8B0S3-F1
#
_cell.length_a   1.000
_cell.length_b   1.000
_cell.length_c   1.000
_cell.angle_alpha   90.00
_cell.angle_beta   90.00
_cell.angle_gamma   90.00
#
_symmetry.space_group_name_H-M   'P 1'
#
loop_
_entity.id
_entity.type
_entity.pdbx_description
1 polymer ?
#
loop_
_entity_poly.entity_id
_entity_poly.type
_entity_poly.pdbx_seq_one_letter_code
_entity_poly.pdbx_strand_id
1 'polypeptide(L)'
;MAATVAAASSRKRGFAVADILDDPFPLPSHHLAKRGRCSSSAASAADLGVSLEFDPIEVLQLIFPHEDPQLLKSFFEASGNVLDAAIRGFKHRLQSHTDTEITEAASGDTGNEVVSPKVESDLSAMNIPSNGSEWAELVVKEMFSALDLVDAKNRAFRLLDLFEKSTAACISPVEMRKMREEHKILKLMLGGLLEQNGVLKRAFLKQHNRLNDYEKKMSQERSQIIDTYEKEIKALQHRNYVLSLHLAQATQHGIISGHCNPDVF
;
A
#
# COMPACT_ATOMS: atom_id res chain seq x y z
N MET A 1 -34.68 -42.13 43.96
CA MET A 1 -35.41 -43.38 43.62
C MET A 1 -36.67 -42.99 42.85
N ALA A 2 -36.73 -43.30 41.56
CA ALA A 2 -37.95 -43.55 40.79
C ALA A 2 -37.52 -43.81 39.34
N ALA A 3 -37.47 -45.09 38.97
CA ALA A 3 -37.29 -45.55 37.60
C ALA A 3 -38.44 -46.51 37.31
N THR A 4 -39.26 -46.16 36.32
CA THR A 4 -40.28 -46.95 35.62
C THR A 4 -40.61 -46.10 34.37
N VAL A 5 -40.88 -46.55 33.13
CA VAL A 5 -41.55 -47.71 32.52
C VAL A 5 -41.03 -47.75 31.06
N ALA A 6 -40.54 -48.88 30.51
CA ALA A 6 -41.20 -49.81 29.55
C ALA A 6 -42.05 -49.11 28.42
N ALA A 7 -42.19 -49.58 27.17
CA ALA A 7 -42.10 -50.91 26.60
C ALA A 7 -42.20 -50.87 25.04
N ALA A 8 -41.88 -52.03 24.45
CA ALA A 8 -42.45 -52.65 23.23
C ALA A 8 -42.18 -52.01 21.84
N SER A 9 -41.44 -52.64 20.92
CA SER A 9 -41.60 -53.95 20.24
C SER A 9 -42.61 -53.93 19.09
N SER A 10 -42.14 -54.06 17.83
CA SER A 10 -42.53 -55.15 16.91
C SER A 10 -42.17 -54.97 15.41
N ARG A 11 -41.51 -56.01 14.87
CA ARG A 11 -41.67 -56.69 13.54
C ARG A 11 -41.20 -55.94 12.27
N LYS A 12 -40.10 -56.34 11.61
CA LYS A 12 -39.83 -57.57 10.80
C LYS A 12 -40.70 -57.66 9.53
N ARG A 13 -40.08 -57.46 8.37
CA ARG A 13 -39.98 -58.42 7.23
C ARG A 13 -39.33 -57.73 6.02
N GLY A 14 -38.19 -58.28 5.59
CA GLY A 14 -37.67 -58.04 4.24
C GLY A 14 -38.47 -58.86 3.23
N PHE A 15 -38.53 -58.35 2.00
CA PHE A 15 -38.85 -59.14 0.82
C PHE A 15 -38.17 -58.46 -0.38
N ALA A 16 -37.17 -59.14 -0.94
CA ALA A 16 -36.55 -58.80 -2.20
C ALA A 16 -37.24 -59.62 -3.29
N VAL A 17 -37.63 -58.96 -4.39
CA VAL A 17 -37.99 -59.61 -5.65
C VAL A 17 -37.27 -58.85 -6.75
N ALA A 18 -36.51 -59.60 -7.52
CA ALA A 18 -35.72 -59.16 -8.65
C ALA A 18 -36.59 -58.86 -9.89
N ASP A 19 -36.03 -57.96 -10.71
CA ASP A 19 -36.09 -57.86 -12.17
C ASP A 19 -37.43 -57.79 -12.90
N ILE A 20 -37.56 -56.75 -13.73
CA ILE A 20 -38.04 -56.72 -15.13
C ILE A 20 -38.48 -55.28 -15.43
N LEU A 21 -37.60 -54.47 -16.05
CA LEU A 21 -37.85 -53.71 -17.29
C LEU A 21 -36.65 -52.78 -17.60
N ASP A 22 -36.13 -52.91 -18.81
CA ASP A 22 -35.16 -52.03 -19.45
C ASP A 22 -35.68 -50.59 -19.60
N ASP A 23 -34.90 -49.59 -19.18
CA ASP A 23 -35.11 -48.17 -19.49
C ASP A 23 -33.78 -47.55 -19.99
N PRO A 24 -33.72 -46.98 -21.21
CA PRO A 24 -32.47 -46.63 -21.87
C PRO A 24 -32.08 -45.17 -21.61
N PHE A 25 -31.74 -44.78 -20.38
CA PHE A 25 -31.07 -43.49 -20.11
C PHE A 25 -30.19 -43.55 -18.85
N PRO A 26 -28.84 -43.62 -18.97
CA PRO A 26 -27.99 -43.44 -17.81
C PRO A 26 -27.70 -41.94 -17.61
N LEU A 27 -28.51 -41.29 -16.77
CA LEU A 27 -28.08 -40.07 -16.05
C LEU A 27 -27.08 -40.49 -14.96
N PRO A 28 -25.88 -39.90 -14.88
CA PRO A 28 -24.88 -40.33 -13.91
C PRO A 28 -25.20 -39.80 -12.51
N SER A 29 -25.67 -40.68 -11.61
CA SER A 29 -25.67 -40.43 -10.18
C SER A 29 -24.33 -40.84 -9.55
N HIS A 30 -23.63 -39.83 -9.05
CA HIS A 30 -22.66 -39.80 -7.94
C HIS A 30 -22.08 -41.14 -7.43
N HIS A 31 -20.74 -41.27 -7.55
CA HIS A 31 -19.96 -42.02 -6.56
C HIS A 31 -18.91 -41.12 -5.90
N LEU A 32 -18.80 -41.35 -4.58
CA LEU A 32 -18.10 -40.58 -3.58
C LEU A 32 -16.57 -40.67 -3.66
N ALA A 33 -15.98 -39.62 -3.08
CA ALA A 33 -14.80 -39.61 -2.21
C ALA A 33 -13.40 -39.52 -2.85
N LYS A 34 -12.90 -38.27 -2.89
CA LYS A 34 -11.69 -37.88 -2.16
C LYS A 34 -11.88 -36.47 -1.57
N ARG A 35 -12.23 -36.40 -0.28
CA ARG A 35 -12.30 -35.15 0.47
C ARG A 35 -10.88 -34.63 0.70
N GLY A 36 -10.45 -33.68 -0.11
CA GLY A 36 -9.42 -32.71 0.29
C GLY A 36 -10.09 -31.63 1.13
N ARG A 37 -9.75 -31.56 2.42
CA ARG A 37 -10.12 -30.45 3.30
C ARG A 37 -9.48 -29.17 2.76
N CYS A 38 -10.26 -28.30 2.13
CA CYS A 38 -9.91 -26.89 2.01
C CYS A 38 -11.13 -26.09 2.46
N SER A 39 -10.94 -25.39 3.56
CA SER A 39 -11.92 -24.56 4.24
C SER A 39 -12.61 -23.63 3.25
N SER A 40 -13.95 -23.63 3.26
CA SER A 40 -14.71 -22.47 2.83
C SER A 40 -14.37 -21.32 3.79
N SER A 41 -13.39 -20.50 3.43
CA SER A 41 -13.33 -19.13 3.93
C SER A 41 -13.78 -18.24 2.78
N ALA A 42 -15.09 -18.27 2.55
CA ALA A 42 -15.79 -17.10 2.03
C ALA A 42 -16.14 -16.23 3.24
N ALA A 43 -15.12 -15.80 3.99
CA ALA A 43 -15.27 -14.64 4.85
C ALA A 43 -15.12 -13.44 3.92
N SER A 44 -16.24 -12.79 3.63
CA SER A 44 -16.20 -11.38 3.27
C SER A 44 -15.28 -10.68 4.27
N ALA A 45 -14.44 -9.74 3.83
CA ALA A 45 -13.55 -8.98 4.71
C ALA A 45 -14.30 -8.24 5.85
N ALA A 46 -15.64 -8.21 5.81
CA ALA A 46 -16.51 -7.76 6.88
C ALA A 46 -16.59 -8.73 8.09
N ASP A 47 -16.26 -10.02 7.96
CA ASP A 47 -16.44 -11.05 9.00
C ASP A 47 -15.18 -11.32 9.84
N LEU A 48 -14.07 -10.64 9.55
CA LEU A 48 -12.88 -10.69 10.41
C LEU A 48 -12.90 -9.64 11.53
N GLY A 49 -13.90 -8.77 11.62
CA GLY A 49 -13.99 -7.79 12.72
C GLY A 49 -12.75 -6.91 12.91
N VAL A 50 -11.78 -6.95 11.99
CA VAL A 50 -10.68 -6.00 11.92
C VAL A 50 -11.24 -4.82 11.14
N SER A 51 -12.17 -4.12 11.79
CA SER A 51 -12.15 -2.67 11.68
C SER A 51 -10.74 -2.30 12.11
N LEU A 52 -9.89 -2.01 11.13
CA LEU A 52 -8.59 -1.42 11.39
C LEU A 52 -8.85 0.04 11.77
N GLU A 53 -9.65 0.22 12.82
CA GLU A 53 -10.00 1.47 13.45
C GLU A 53 -8.78 1.81 14.30
N PHE A 54 -7.68 2.12 13.62
CA PHE A 54 -6.51 2.66 14.28
C PHE A 54 -6.89 4.05 14.75
N ASP A 55 -6.93 4.24 16.06
CA ASP A 55 -6.99 5.58 16.61
C ASP A 55 -5.66 6.27 16.26
N PRO A 56 -5.66 7.31 15.42
CA PRO A 56 -4.43 8.03 15.06
C PRO A 56 -3.72 8.61 16.29
N ILE A 57 -4.46 8.85 17.39
CA ILE A 57 -3.90 9.36 18.63
C ILE A 57 -3.08 8.28 19.36
N GLU A 58 -3.52 7.02 19.36
CA GLU A 58 -2.76 5.91 19.95
C GLU A 58 -1.43 5.69 19.23
N VAL A 59 -1.43 5.79 17.89
CA VAL A 59 -0.20 5.66 17.09
C VAL A 59 0.77 6.80 17.40
N LEU A 60 0.26 8.02 17.49
CA LEU A 60 1.08 9.17 17.86
C LEU A 60 1.63 9.05 19.29
N GLN A 61 0.84 8.51 20.23
CA GLN A 61 1.26 8.31 21.61
C GLN A 61 2.32 7.20 21.74
N LEU A 62 2.28 6.19 20.86
CA LEU A 62 3.32 5.17 20.77
C LEU A 62 4.65 5.76 20.24
N ILE A 63 4.58 6.73 19.33
CA ILE A 63 5.76 7.40 18.76
C ILE A 63 6.32 8.45 19.72
N PHE A 64 5.46 9.11 20.50
CA PHE A 64 5.82 10.13 21.48
C PHE A 64 5.25 9.83 22.88
N PRO A 65 5.85 8.87 23.63
CA PRO A 65 5.31 8.42 24.91
C PRO A 65 5.33 9.48 26.03
N HIS A 66 6.11 10.54 25.86
CA HIS A 66 6.33 11.58 26.86
C HIS A 66 5.37 12.77 26.75
N GLU A 67 4.49 12.77 25.77
CA GLU A 67 3.76 13.97 25.34
C GLU A 67 2.27 13.89 25.67
N ASP A 68 1.67 15.05 25.92
CA ASP A 68 0.27 15.13 26.33
C ASP A 68 -0.65 14.69 25.17
N PRO A 69 -1.54 13.69 25.37
CA PRO A 69 -2.49 13.24 24.36
C PRO A 69 -3.43 14.35 23.85
N GLN A 70 -3.74 15.38 24.66
CA GLN A 70 -4.57 16.50 24.20
C GLN A 70 -3.84 17.39 23.19
N LEU A 71 -2.56 17.64 23.45
CA LEU A 71 -1.67 18.37 22.56
C LEU A 71 -1.51 17.61 21.24
N LEU A 72 -1.34 16.30 21.31
CA LEU A 72 -1.21 15.42 20.16
C LEU A 72 -2.44 15.44 19.25
N LYS A 73 -3.64 15.42 19.86
CA LYS A 73 -4.92 15.56 19.17
C LYS A 73 -5.07 16.92 18.49
N SER A 74 -4.72 18.02 19.19
CA SER A 74 -4.80 19.37 18.60
C SER A 74 -3.86 19.55 17.40
N PHE A 75 -2.66 18.96 17.45
CA PHE A 75 -1.72 18.96 16.33
C PHE A 75 -2.17 18.07 15.17
N PHE A 76 -2.78 16.93 15.49
CA PHE A 76 -3.36 16.06 14.47
C PHE A 76 -4.51 16.75 13.72
N GLU A 77 -5.40 17.43 14.43
CA GLU A 77 -6.47 18.23 13.83
C GLU A 77 -5.92 19.41 13.01
N ALA A 78 -4.90 20.12 13.52
CA ALA A 78 -4.23 21.21 12.80
C ALA A 78 -3.48 20.75 11.54
N SER A 79 -3.03 19.49 11.52
CA SER A 79 -2.38 18.86 10.36
C SER A 79 -3.35 18.37 9.28
N GLY A 80 -4.65 18.63 9.44
CA GLY A 80 -5.69 18.20 8.51
C GLY A 80 -5.98 16.69 8.60
N ASN A 81 -5.82 16.09 9.79
CA ASN A 81 -5.99 14.65 10.05
C ASN A 81 -5.02 13.76 9.23
N VAL A 82 -3.85 14.30 8.86
CA VAL A 82 -2.80 13.56 8.17
C VAL A 82 -1.72 13.15 9.17
N LEU A 83 -1.70 11.87 9.53
CA LEU A 83 -0.80 11.32 10.55
C LEU A 83 0.69 11.67 10.32
N ASP A 84 1.14 11.55 9.07
CA ASP A 84 2.54 11.83 8.71
C ASP A 84 2.90 13.33 8.84
N ALA A 85 1.95 14.22 8.55
CA ALA A 85 2.14 15.66 8.73
C ALA A 85 2.18 16.02 10.23
N ALA A 86 1.33 15.40 11.05
CA ALA A 86 1.35 15.56 12.50
C ALA A 86 2.69 15.11 13.11
N ILE A 87 3.18 13.92 12.75
CA ILE A 87 4.47 13.38 13.24
C ILE A 87 5.62 14.32 12.89
N ARG A 88 5.66 14.82 11.65
CA ARG A 88 6.72 15.71 11.16
C ARG A 88 6.71 17.07 11.86
N GLY A 89 5.53 17.65 12.04
CA GLY A 89 5.35 18.91 12.77
C GLY A 89 5.74 18.78 14.23
N PHE A 90 5.37 17.67 14.87
CA PHE A 90 5.70 17.40 16.27
C PHE A 90 7.21 17.28 16.49
N LYS A 91 7.89 16.53 15.63
CA LYS A 91 9.35 16.39 15.66
C LYS A 91 10.07 17.72 15.48
N HIS A 92 9.56 18.59 14.60
CA HIS A 92 10.12 19.93 14.41
C HIS A 92 9.98 20.81 15.66
N ARG A 93 8.83 20.73 16.34
CA ARG A 93 8.62 21.45 17.60
C ARG A 93 9.57 20.99 18.71
N LEU A 94 9.75 19.67 18.87
CA LEU A 94 10.70 19.14 19.84
C LEU A 94 12.12 19.64 19.57
N GLN A 95 12.54 19.65 18.31
CA GLN A 95 13.84 20.16 17.91
C GLN A 95 14.00 21.66 18.20
N SER A 96 12.94 22.45 18.03
CA SER A 96 12.98 23.88 18.35
C SER A 96 13.08 24.17 19.85
N HIS A 97 12.59 23.28 20.71
CA HIS A 97 12.72 23.45 22.18
C HIS A 97 14.12 23.08 22.68
N THR A 98 14.81 22.16 22.03
CA THR A 98 16.19 21.80 22.40
C THR A 98 17.20 22.89 22.03
N ASP A 99 16.91 23.70 21.01
CA ASP A 99 17.82 24.75 20.55
C ASP A 99 17.75 26.02 21.42
N THR A 100 16.64 26.27 22.13
CA THR A 100 16.46 27.47 22.98
C THR A 100 17.12 27.35 24.36
N GLU A 101 17.30 26.14 24.90
CA GLU A 101 17.98 25.93 26.20
C GLU A 101 19.50 26.13 26.14
N ILE A 102 20.11 26.14 24.95
CA ILE A 102 21.58 26.23 24.77
C ILE A 102 22.06 27.69 24.65
N THR A 103 21.17 28.63 24.37
CA THR A 103 21.54 30.04 24.09
C THR A 103 21.50 30.99 25.29
N GLU A 104 21.00 30.57 26.46
CA GLU A 104 20.84 31.47 27.62
C GLU A 104 21.93 31.32 28.72
N ALA A 105 22.95 30.48 28.52
CA ALA A 105 23.96 30.16 29.54
C ALA A 105 25.36 30.81 29.34
N ALA A 106 25.53 31.79 28.45
CA ALA A 106 26.84 32.41 28.20
C ALA A 106 26.77 33.93 28.04
N SER A 107 26.53 34.63 29.16
CA SER A 107 26.90 36.05 29.26
C SER A 107 27.36 36.35 30.69
N GLY A 108 28.68 36.35 30.86
CA GLY A 108 29.38 36.60 32.11
C GLY A 108 30.70 37.32 31.83
N ASP A 109 30.67 38.62 32.15
CA ASP A 109 31.71 39.64 32.26
C ASP A 109 33.14 39.22 32.65
N THR A 110 34.17 39.93 32.13
CA THR A 110 35.28 40.55 32.89
C THR A 110 36.22 41.31 31.94
N GLY A 111 36.44 42.60 32.19
CA GLY A 111 37.46 43.42 31.52
C GLY A 111 38.84 43.38 32.20
N ASN A 112 39.92 43.61 31.44
CA ASN A 112 40.81 44.77 31.63
C ASN A 112 42.00 44.77 30.65
N GLU A 113 42.42 46.01 30.40
CA GLU A 113 43.38 46.58 29.45
C GLU A 113 44.86 46.35 29.81
N VAL A 114 45.77 46.37 28.82
CA VAL A 114 47.05 47.15 28.75
C VAL A 114 48.08 46.57 27.73
N VAL A 115 48.20 47.25 26.58
CA VAL A 115 49.41 47.78 25.88
C VAL A 115 50.67 46.88 25.63
N SER A 116 50.78 46.43 24.36
CA SER A 116 51.86 46.72 23.35
C SER A 116 53.26 46.04 23.39
N PRO A 117 54.04 46.04 22.27
CA PRO A 117 54.32 44.82 21.50
C PRO A 117 55.82 44.51 21.27
N LYS A 118 56.16 43.26 20.94
CA LYS A 118 57.43 42.93 20.27
C LYS A 118 57.27 41.75 19.33
N VAL A 119 57.59 42.03 18.07
CA VAL A 119 57.60 41.15 16.90
C VAL A 119 58.63 40.05 17.07
N GLU A 120 58.21 38.79 16.93
CA GLU A 120 59.00 37.72 16.32
C GLU A 120 58.08 36.53 15.99
N SER A 121 58.37 35.88 14.87
CA SER A 121 57.53 34.96 14.11
C SER A 121 56.93 33.81 14.91
N ASP A 122 55.60 33.79 15.03
CA ASP A 122 54.86 32.59 15.45
C ASP A 122 53.65 32.37 14.55
N LEU A 123 53.92 31.89 13.33
CA LEU A 123 52.89 31.40 12.41
C LEU A 123 52.44 29.97 12.76
N SER A 124 52.90 29.41 13.88
CA SER A 124 52.56 28.04 14.32
C SER A 124 51.30 27.96 15.19
N ALA A 125 50.71 29.09 15.61
CA ALA A 125 49.58 29.15 16.53
C ALA A 125 48.32 29.78 15.90
N MET A 126 48.12 29.62 14.59
CA MET A 126 46.85 29.97 13.96
C MET A 126 45.80 28.93 14.35
N ASN A 127 44.80 29.35 15.13
CA ASN A 127 43.57 28.59 15.35
C ASN A 127 43.01 28.18 13.98
N ILE A 128 42.89 26.88 13.72
CA ILE A 128 42.36 26.36 12.46
C ILE A 128 40.91 26.88 12.32
N PRO A 129 40.59 27.69 11.30
CA PRO A 129 39.26 28.23 11.15
C PRO A 129 38.24 27.11 10.93
N SER A 130 37.09 27.19 11.60
CA SER A 130 36.06 26.15 11.56
C SER A 130 34.96 26.44 10.54
N ASN A 131 34.76 27.70 10.15
CA ASN A 131 33.71 28.13 9.22
C ASN A 131 34.28 28.86 7.99
N GLY A 132 33.54 28.83 6.87
CA GLY A 132 33.95 29.45 5.60
C GLY A 132 34.14 30.97 5.70
N SER A 133 33.42 31.66 6.59
CA SER A 133 33.61 33.10 6.85
C SER A 133 34.97 33.39 7.47
N GLU A 134 35.38 32.59 8.45
CA GLU A 134 36.67 32.75 9.14
C GLU A 134 37.84 32.45 8.20
N TRP A 135 37.68 31.46 7.30
CA TRP A 135 38.63 31.21 6.22
C TRP A 135 38.75 32.41 5.28
N ALA A 136 37.63 33.03 4.88
CA ALA A 136 37.65 34.20 4.00
C ALA A 136 38.34 35.40 4.65
N GLU A 137 38.05 35.67 5.93
CA GLU A 137 38.70 36.72 6.69
C GLU A 137 40.20 36.47 6.87
N LEU A 138 40.61 35.21 7.12
CA LEU A 138 42.01 34.84 7.22
C LEU A 138 42.76 35.03 5.89
N VAL A 139 42.14 34.65 4.76
CA VAL A 139 42.69 34.89 3.42
C VAL A 139 42.89 36.39 3.20
N VAL A 140 41.86 37.20 3.43
CA VAL A 140 41.94 38.65 3.21
C VAL A 140 43.00 39.28 4.11
N LYS A 141 43.05 38.90 5.38
CA LYS A 141 44.04 39.40 6.35
C LYS A 141 45.47 39.06 5.95
N GLU A 142 45.73 37.82 5.53
CA GLU A 142 47.07 37.39 5.11
C GLU A 142 47.52 38.01 3.79
N MET A 143 46.62 38.13 2.81
CA MET A 143 46.92 38.77 1.54
C MET A 143 47.14 40.28 1.70
N PHE A 144 46.37 40.94 2.57
CA PHE A 144 46.51 42.38 2.85
C PHE A 144 47.81 42.72 3.58
N SER A 145 48.36 41.76 4.34
CA SER A 145 49.61 41.90 5.09
C SER A 145 50.86 41.51 4.27
N ALA A 146 50.69 41.19 2.98
CA ALA A 146 51.78 40.81 2.10
C ALA A 146 52.60 42.02 1.64
N LEU A 147 53.92 41.86 1.59
CA LEU A 147 54.85 42.93 1.21
C LEU A 147 54.97 43.09 -0.32
N ASP A 148 54.80 42.00 -1.06
CA ASP A 148 54.83 41.97 -2.52
C ASP A 148 53.95 40.83 -3.07
N LEU A 149 53.82 40.75 -4.40
CA LEU A 149 53.01 39.72 -5.08
C LEU A 149 53.57 38.30 -4.89
N VAL A 150 54.89 38.17 -4.71
CA VAL A 150 55.56 36.86 -4.54
C VAL A 150 55.32 36.33 -3.12
N ASP A 151 55.38 37.19 -2.12
CA ASP A 151 55.02 36.96 -0.72
C ASP A 151 53.53 36.63 -0.60
N ALA A 152 52.64 37.39 -1.24
CA ALA A 152 51.22 37.08 -1.30
C ALA A 152 50.96 35.68 -1.88
N LYS A 153 51.64 35.32 -2.98
CA LYS A 153 51.55 33.98 -3.57
C LYS A 153 52.03 32.88 -2.62
N ASN A 154 53.15 33.09 -1.93
CA ASN A 154 53.68 32.12 -0.97
C ASN A 154 52.76 31.94 0.23
N ARG A 155 52.16 33.03 0.74
CA ARG A 155 51.16 32.99 1.80
C ARG A 155 49.89 32.28 1.36
N ALA A 156 49.42 32.53 0.13
CA ALA A 156 48.24 31.86 -0.42
C ALA A 156 48.47 30.34 -0.54
N PHE A 157 49.66 29.94 -0.98
CA PHE A 157 50.04 28.53 -1.06
C PHE A 157 50.02 27.85 0.32
N ARG A 158 50.58 28.50 1.35
CA ARG A 158 50.55 27.99 2.74
C ARG A 158 49.12 27.89 3.28
N LEU A 159 48.27 28.87 2.97
CA LEU A 159 46.89 28.88 3.45
C LEU A 159 46.04 27.79 2.79
N LEU A 160 46.26 27.51 1.49
CA LEU A 160 45.62 26.40 0.79
C LEU A 160 46.11 25.03 1.30
N ASP A 161 47.41 24.90 1.59
CA ASP A 161 47.96 23.69 2.23
C ASP A 161 47.39 23.47 3.64
N LEU A 162 47.22 24.53 4.44
CA LEU A 162 46.52 24.46 5.72
C LEU A 162 45.04 24.07 5.58
N PHE A 163 44.35 24.57 4.55
CA PHE A 163 42.97 24.20 4.26
C PHE A 163 42.85 22.72 3.86
N GLU A 164 43.75 22.22 3.02
CA GLU A 164 43.80 20.80 2.64
C GLU A 164 44.04 19.90 3.86
N LYS A 165 44.97 20.28 4.74
CA LYS A 165 45.23 19.55 5.99
C LYS A 165 44.04 19.60 6.95
N SER A 166 43.36 20.75 7.07
CA SER A 166 42.18 20.91 7.92
C SER A 166 41.01 20.05 7.42
N THR A 167 40.75 20.03 6.12
CA THR A 167 39.68 19.19 5.54
C THR A 167 39.97 17.70 5.66
N ALA A 168 41.23 17.29 5.51
CA ALA A 168 41.66 15.91 5.74
C ALA A 168 41.52 15.46 7.21
N ALA A 169 41.70 16.39 8.17
CA ALA A 169 41.52 16.12 9.59
C ALA A 169 40.04 16.15 10.04
N CYS A 170 39.23 17.00 9.41
CA CYS A 170 37.81 17.20 9.73
C CYS A 170 36.96 15.97 9.34
N ILE A 171 37.31 15.28 8.25
CA ILE A 171 36.70 13.99 7.92
C ILE A 171 37.50 12.88 8.59
N SER A 172 37.14 12.54 9.82
CA SER A 172 37.77 11.41 10.48
C SER A 172 37.60 10.14 9.64
N PRO A 173 38.67 9.35 9.46
CA PRO A 173 38.65 8.14 8.63
C PRO A 173 37.65 7.09 9.14
N VAL A 174 37.25 7.19 10.41
CA VAL A 174 36.22 6.34 11.04
C VAL A 174 34.82 6.75 10.54
N GLU A 175 34.47 8.03 10.56
CA GLU A 175 33.20 8.54 10.02
C GLU A 175 33.07 8.23 8.53
N MET A 176 34.14 8.41 7.74
CA MET A 176 34.10 8.09 6.31
C MET A 176 33.87 6.59 6.06
N ARG A 177 34.47 5.73 6.88
CA ARG A 177 34.27 4.28 6.79
C ARG A 177 32.84 3.89 7.17
N LYS A 178 32.31 4.47 8.25
CA LYS A 178 30.93 4.26 8.70
C LYS A 178 29.93 4.68 7.61
N MET A 179 30.08 5.87 7.06
CA MET A 179 29.24 6.38 5.97
C MET A 179 29.29 5.46 4.74
N ARG A 180 30.46 4.95 4.37
CA ARG A 180 30.63 4.02 3.25
C ARG A 180 29.88 2.71 3.47
N GLU A 181 29.94 2.17 4.68
CA GLU A 181 29.24 0.92 5.01
C GLU A 181 27.73 1.12 5.07
N GLU A 182 27.25 2.22 5.65
CA GLU A 182 25.83 2.60 5.64
C GLU A 182 25.31 2.75 4.20
N HIS A 183 26.05 3.45 3.33
CA HIS A 183 25.70 3.58 1.92
C HIS A 183 25.62 2.22 1.20
N LYS A 184 26.53 1.29 1.53
CA LYS A 184 26.52 -0.07 0.98
C LYS A 184 25.29 -0.85 1.44
N ILE A 185 24.94 -0.78 2.73
CA ILE A 185 23.74 -1.42 3.29
C ILE A 185 22.48 -0.85 2.63
N LEU A 186 22.37 0.48 2.52
CA LEU A 186 21.24 1.14 1.86
C LEU A 186 21.10 0.69 0.40
N LYS A 187 22.21 0.58 -0.33
CA LYS A 187 22.20 0.10 -1.72
C LYS A 187 21.72 -1.35 -1.83
N LEU A 188 22.13 -2.23 -0.91
CA LEU A 188 21.66 -3.62 -0.87
C LEU A 188 20.16 -3.69 -0.55
N MET A 189 19.70 -2.93 0.44
CA MET A 189 18.28 -2.88 0.83
C MET A 189 17.40 -2.34 -0.31
N LEU A 190 17.85 -1.28 -0.98
CA LEU A 190 17.17 -0.73 -2.16
C LEU A 190 17.07 -1.77 -3.28
N GLY A 191 18.16 -2.50 -3.55
CA GLY A 191 18.17 -3.60 -4.52
C GLY A 191 17.13 -4.68 -4.19
N GLY A 192 17.07 -5.11 -2.93
CA GLY A 192 16.09 -6.09 -2.46
C GLY A 192 14.63 -5.62 -2.59
N LEU A 193 14.35 -4.37 -2.22
CA LEU A 193 13.01 -3.78 -2.40
C LEU A 193 12.60 -3.71 -3.87
N LEU A 194 13.53 -3.37 -4.75
CA LEU A 194 13.27 -3.25 -6.19
C LEU A 194 12.99 -4.63 -6.82
N GLU A 195 13.71 -5.66 -6.38
CA GLU A 195 13.44 -7.05 -6.76
C GLU A 195 12.06 -7.52 -6.28
N GLN A 196 11.73 -7.28 -5.00
CA GLN A 196 10.41 -7.61 -4.44
C GLN A 196 9.28 -6.89 -5.19
N ASN A 197 9.46 -5.60 -5.49
CA ASN A 197 8.50 -4.84 -6.31
C ASN A 197 8.31 -5.46 -7.70
N GLY A 198 9.40 -5.94 -8.31
CA GLY A 198 9.37 -6.67 -9.57
C GLY A 198 8.59 -7.99 -9.47
N VAL A 199 8.80 -8.78 -8.42
CA VAL A 199 8.03 -10.01 -8.16
C VAL A 199 6.54 -9.69 -7.99
N LEU A 200 6.22 -8.66 -7.20
CA LEU A 200 4.85 -8.25 -6.93
C LEU A 200 4.14 -7.78 -8.21
N LYS A 201 4.79 -6.94 -9.03
CA LYS A 201 4.25 -6.50 -10.33
C LYS A 201 3.95 -7.68 -11.26
N ARG A 202 4.84 -8.69 -11.32
CA ARG A 202 4.60 -9.90 -12.12
C ARG A 202 3.43 -10.73 -11.57
N ALA A 203 3.34 -10.89 -10.24
CA ALA A 203 2.24 -11.60 -9.61
C ALA A 203 0.90 -10.89 -9.84
N PHE A 204 0.88 -9.57 -9.66
CA PHE A 204 -0.28 -8.73 -9.93
C PHE A 204 -0.74 -8.86 -11.38
N LEU A 205 0.18 -8.73 -12.34
CA LEU A 205 -0.17 -8.84 -13.76
C LEU A 205 -0.75 -10.21 -14.11
N LYS A 206 -0.19 -11.29 -13.57
CA LYS A 206 -0.77 -12.64 -13.73
C LYS A 206 -2.19 -12.72 -13.17
N GLN A 207 -2.42 -12.18 -11.98
CA GLN A 207 -3.74 -12.23 -11.35
C GLN A 207 -4.75 -11.35 -12.09
N HIS A 208 -4.34 -10.16 -12.52
CA HIS A 208 -5.14 -9.26 -13.33
C HIS A 208 -5.57 -9.91 -14.65
N ASN A 209 -4.63 -10.54 -15.36
CA ASN A 209 -4.94 -11.25 -16.61
C ASN A 209 -5.94 -12.38 -16.38
N ARG A 210 -5.76 -13.20 -15.34
CA ARG A 210 -6.71 -14.28 -15.00
C ARG A 210 -8.11 -13.74 -14.71
N LEU A 211 -8.22 -12.64 -13.98
CA LEU A 211 -9.51 -12.02 -13.68
C LEU A 211 -10.18 -11.49 -14.95
N ASN A 212 -9.43 -10.80 -15.81
CA ASN A 212 -9.92 -10.30 -17.08
C ASN A 212 -10.39 -11.44 -18.01
N ASP A 213 -9.67 -12.56 -18.03
CA ASP A 213 -10.07 -13.74 -18.83
C ASP A 213 -11.39 -14.35 -18.31
N TYR A 214 -11.59 -14.41 -16.99
CA TYR A 214 -12.87 -14.83 -16.41
C TYR A 214 -13.99 -13.86 -16.76
N GLU A 215 -13.75 -12.55 -16.65
CA GLU A 215 -14.75 -11.53 -16.99
C GLU A 215 -15.16 -11.62 -18.46
N LYS A 216 -14.19 -11.76 -19.37
CA LYS A 216 -14.45 -11.96 -20.80
C LYS A 216 -15.26 -13.22 -21.06
N LYS A 217 -14.92 -14.34 -20.42
CA LYS A 217 -15.65 -15.59 -20.57
C LYS A 217 -17.10 -15.47 -20.08
N MET A 218 -17.30 -14.89 -18.90
CA MET A 218 -18.63 -14.65 -18.34
C MET A 218 -19.46 -13.72 -19.22
N SER A 219 -18.84 -12.66 -19.75
CA SER A 219 -19.49 -11.74 -20.69
C SER A 219 -19.89 -12.46 -21.97
N GLN A 220 -19.01 -13.30 -22.51
CA GLN A 220 -19.29 -14.10 -23.70
C GLN A 220 -20.44 -15.10 -23.48
N GLU A 221 -20.46 -15.80 -22.35
CA GLU A 221 -21.56 -16.73 -22.00
C GLU A 221 -22.90 -15.99 -21.89
N ARG A 222 -22.93 -14.82 -21.25
CA ARG A 222 -24.15 -13.98 -21.19
C ARG A 222 -24.61 -13.54 -22.58
N SER A 223 -23.67 -13.11 -23.43
CA SER A 223 -23.99 -12.72 -24.81
C SER A 223 -24.59 -13.88 -25.60
N GLN A 224 -24.02 -15.09 -25.48
CA GLN A 224 -24.56 -16.27 -26.15
C GLN A 224 -26.00 -16.57 -25.71
N ILE A 225 -26.28 -16.49 -24.41
CA ILE A 225 -27.63 -16.71 -23.88
C ILE A 225 -28.62 -15.68 -24.46
N ILE A 226 -28.23 -14.41 -24.51
CA ILE A 226 -29.06 -13.35 -25.11
C ILE A 226 -29.34 -13.66 -26.59
N ASP A 227 -28.32 -14.03 -27.36
CA ASP A 227 -28.48 -14.38 -28.78
C ASP A 227 -29.41 -15.58 -28.99
N THR A 228 -29.35 -16.58 -28.09
CA THR A 228 -30.27 -17.73 -28.15
C THR A 228 -31.72 -17.32 -27.91
N TYR A 229 -31.98 -16.51 -26.88
CA TYR A 229 -33.34 -16.02 -26.61
C TYR A 229 -33.85 -15.10 -27.71
N GLU A 230 -33.00 -14.25 -28.29
CA GLU A 230 -33.40 -13.37 -29.39
C GLU A 230 -33.84 -14.19 -30.62
N LYS A 231 -33.14 -15.29 -30.94
CA LYS A 231 -33.54 -16.22 -32.01
C LYS A 231 -34.87 -16.91 -31.72
N GLU A 232 -35.07 -17.37 -30.49
CA GLU A 232 -36.32 -18.02 -30.08
C GLU A 232 -37.50 -17.06 -30.17
N ILE A 233 -37.34 -15.81 -29.71
CA ILE A 233 -38.35 -14.76 -29.82
C ILE A 233 -38.71 -14.51 -31.28
N LYS A 234 -37.72 -14.37 -32.18
CA LYS A 234 -37.97 -14.18 -33.62
C LYS A 234 -38.73 -15.37 -34.24
N ALA A 235 -38.38 -16.60 -33.86
CA ALA A 235 -39.07 -17.81 -34.34
C ALA A 235 -40.53 -17.87 -33.85
N LEU A 236 -40.77 -17.53 -32.58
CA LEU A 236 -42.12 -17.45 -32.01
C LEU A 236 -42.95 -16.35 -32.65
N GLN A 237 -42.36 -15.17 -32.88
CA GLN A 237 -43.01 -14.07 -33.59
C GLN A 237 -43.43 -14.49 -35.01
N HIS A 238 -42.55 -15.18 -35.75
CA HIS A 238 -42.89 -15.72 -37.07
C HIS A 238 -44.05 -16.72 -36.99
N ARG A 239 -43.98 -17.70 -36.06
CA ARG A 239 -45.04 -18.71 -35.91
C ARG A 239 -46.37 -18.08 -35.54
N ASN A 240 -46.37 -17.10 -34.65
CA ASN A 240 -47.57 -16.38 -34.25
C ASN A 240 -48.18 -15.64 -35.44
N TYR A 241 -47.36 -14.94 -36.24
CA TYR A 241 -47.80 -14.27 -37.46
C TYR A 241 -48.46 -15.22 -38.46
N VAL A 242 -47.85 -16.39 -38.73
CA VAL A 242 -48.42 -17.40 -39.64
C VAL A 242 -49.75 -17.94 -39.11
N LEU A 243 -49.84 -18.23 -37.80
CA LEU A 243 -51.08 -18.68 -37.18
C LEU A 243 -52.19 -17.62 -37.28
N SER A 244 -51.87 -16.35 -37.02
CA SER A 244 -52.82 -15.24 -37.19
C SER A 244 -53.33 -15.13 -38.63
N LEU A 245 -52.46 -15.33 -39.62
CA LEU A 245 -52.84 -15.32 -41.03
C LEU A 245 -53.80 -16.47 -41.38
N HIS A 246 -53.51 -17.70 -40.92
CA HIS A 246 -54.41 -18.85 -41.13
C HIS A 246 -55.75 -18.67 -40.41
N LEU A 247 -55.77 -18.12 -39.19
CA LEU A 247 -57.01 -17.83 -38.47
C LEU A 247 -57.85 -16.78 -39.21
N ALA A 248 -57.23 -15.74 -39.75
CA ALA A 248 -57.92 -14.75 -40.58
C ALA A 248 -58.51 -15.37 -41.86
N GLN A 249 -57.81 -16.29 -42.52
CA GLN A 249 -58.33 -17.02 -43.68
C GLN A 249 -59.49 -17.96 -43.29
N ALA A 250 -59.35 -18.74 -42.22
CA ALA A 250 -60.39 -19.67 -41.77
C ALA A 250 -61.68 -18.95 -41.35
N THR A 251 -61.57 -17.79 -40.69
CA THR A 251 -62.73 -16.95 -40.35
C THR A 251 -63.40 -16.35 -41.59
N GLN A 252 -62.63 -15.95 -42.61
CA GLN A 252 -63.19 -15.49 -43.88
C GLN A 252 -63.92 -16.61 -44.65
N HIS A 253 -63.38 -17.83 -44.68
CA HIS A 253 -64.01 -18.98 -45.35
C HIS A 253 -65.16 -19.61 -44.54
N GLY A 254 -65.13 -19.52 -43.21
CA GLY A 254 -66.21 -19.97 -42.31
C GLY A 254 -67.49 -19.14 -42.43
N ILE A 255 -67.41 -17.90 -42.91
CA ILE A 255 -68.59 -17.07 -43.19
C ILE A 255 -69.30 -17.51 -44.50
N ILE A 256 -68.61 -18.25 -45.39
CA ILE A 256 -69.18 -18.70 -46.68
C ILE A 256 -69.69 -20.16 -46.60
N SER A 257 -69.23 -20.97 -45.65
CA SER A 257 -69.70 -22.34 -45.45
C SER A 257 -70.55 -22.45 -44.18
N GLY A 258 -71.80 -21.98 -44.27
CA GLY A 258 -72.81 -22.08 -43.21
C GLY A 258 -73.23 -23.52 -42.93
N HIS A 259 -72.44 -24.26 -42.15
CA HIS A 259 -72.86 -25.53 -41.56
C HIS A 259 -72.93 -25.38 -40.05
N CYS A 260 -74.07 -24.83 -39.58
CA CYS A 260 -74.51 -25.00 -38.21
C CYS A 260 -74.70 -26.49 -37.95
N ASN A 261 -74.10 -27.04 -36.89
CA ASN A 261 -74.38 -28.42 -36.45
C ASN A 261 -75.88 -28.54 -36.14
N PRO A 262 -76.65 -29.39 -36.84
CA PRO A 262 -78.10 -29.47 -36.70
C PRO A 262 -78.51 -30.54 -35.68
N ASP A 263 -77.93 -30.53 -34.48
CA ASP A 263 -78.41 -31.37 -33.37
C ASP A 263 -77.80 -30.92 -32.03
N VAL A 264 -78.36 -29.85 -31.47
CA VAL A 264 -78.33 -29.61 -30.03
C VAL A 264 -79.74 -29.14 -29.65
N PHE A 265 -80.56 -30.07 -29.15
CA PHE A 265 -81.79 -29.80 -28.41
C PHE A 265 -81.48 -29.66 -26.92
#